data_AF-A0A346A4V9-F1
#
_entry.id   AF-A0A346A4V9-F1
#
_cell.length_a   1.000
_cell.length_b   1.000
_cell.length_c   1.000
_cell.angle_alpha   90.00
_cell.angle_beta   90.00
_cell.angle_gamma   90.00
#
_symmetry.space_group_name_H-M   'P 1'
#
loop_
_entity.id
_entity.type
_entity.pdbx_description
1 polymer ?
#
loop_
_entity_poly.entity_id
_entity_poly.type
_entity_poly.pdbx_seq_one_letter_code
_entity_poly.pdbx_strand_id
1 'polypeptide(L)'
;MAFEAGEVVVLKSGGHAMTVISVDADQAQCIWTGEDGDLFRETIPTVALESAQEIDAEDEAEDDEDAALDDEDEEGHAEKELSPA
;
A
#
# COMPACT_ATOMS: atom_id res chain seq x y z
N MET A 1 14.49 -14.17 5.92
CA MET A 1 13.19 -14.33 5.24
C MET A 1 13.16 -15.70 4.60
N ALA A 2 12.08 -16.45 4.74
CA ALA A 2 11.76 -17.58 3.89
C ALA A 2 10.49 -17.21 3.12
N PHE A 3 10.49 -17.35 1.80
CA PHE A 3 9.33 -17.02 0.98
C PHE A 3 8.35 -18.18 0.93
N GLU A 4 7.09 -17.88 0.67
CA GLU A 4 6.04 -18.89 0.49
C GLU A 4 5.36 -18.81 -0.88
N ALA A 5 4.77 -19.92 -1.31
CA ALA A 5 4.01 -19.94 -2.56
C ALA A 5 2.80 -19.01 -2.47
N GLY A 6 2.62 -18.16 -3.48
CA GLY A 6 1.61 -17.11 -3.53
C GLY A 6 2.12 -15.74 -3.10
N GLU A 7 3.29 -15.65 -2.48
CA GLU A 7 3.88 -14.37 -2.10
C GLU A 7 4.30 -13.56 -3.33
N VAL A 8 4.13 -12.23 -3.24
CA VAL A 8 4.59 -11.28 -4.26
C VAL A 8 5.95 -10.74 -3.85
N VAL A 9 6.93 -10.94 -4.72
CA VAL A 9 8.34 -10.61 -4.49
C VAL A 9 8.87 -9.77 -5.64
N VAL A 10 9.95 -9.04 -5.39
CA VAL A 10 10.73 -8.36 -6.43
C VAL A 10 12.20 -8.71 -6.28
N LEU A 11 12.96 -8.54 -7.35
CA LEU A 11 14.41 -8.61 -7.27
C LEU A 11 14.94 -7.41 -6.49
N LYS A 12 15.96 -7.64 -5.66
CA LYS A 12 16.69 -6.57 -4.95
C LYS A 12 17.37 -5.54 -5.85
N SER A 13 17.59 -5.90 -7.11
CA SER A 13 18.05 -4.98 -8.15
C SER A 13 16.96 -4.05 -8.69
N GLY A 14 15.71 -4.22 -8.23
CA GLY A 14 14.50 -3.68 -8.86
C GLY A 14 14.01 -4.54 -10.03
N GLY A 15 12.82 -4.23 -10.54
CA GLY A 15 12.21 -4.90 -11.68
C GLY A 15 10.70 -5.08 -11.54
N HIS A 16 10.14 -6.01 -12.31
CA HIS A 16 8.73 -6.39 -12.22
C HIS A 16 8.46 -7.20 -10.95
N ALA A 17 7.30 -6.96 -10.32
CA ALA A 17 6.79 -7.82 -9.26
C ALA A 17 6.46 -9.21 -9.83
N MET A 18 6.82 -10.24 -9.07
CA MET A 18 6.66 -11.64 -9.45
C MET A 18 5.93 -12.40 -8.35
N THR A 19 5.20 -13.44 -8.72
CA THR A 19 4.54 -14.32 -7.76
C THR A 19 5.35 -15.60 -7.57
N VAL A 20 5.60 -15.99 -6.33
CA VAL A 20 6.26 -17.25 -5.98
C VAL A 20 5.30 -18.41 -6.25
N ILE A 21 5.74 -19.40 -7.04
CA ILE A 21 5.00 -20.62 -7.34
C ILE A 21 5.39 -21.72 -6.35
N SER A 22 6.69 -21.86 -6.08
CA SER A 22 7.23 -22.85 -5.15
C SER A 22 8.60 -22.39 -4.64
N VAL A 23 9.02 -22.94 -3.50
CA VAL A 23 10.34 -22.69 -2.92
C VAL A 23 10.99 -24.02 -2.60
N ASP A 24 12.20 -24.20 -3.12
CA ASP A 24 13.04 -25.39 -2.95
C ASP A 24 14.39 -24.94 -2.39
N ALA A 25 14.59 -25.18 -1.08
CA ALA A 25 15.77 -24.74 -0.33
C ALA A 25 16.04 -23.22 -0.45
N ASP A 26 17.03 -22.83 -1.26
CA ASP A 26 17.47 -21.46 -1.50
C ASP A 26 17.08 -20.94 -2.89
N GLN A 27 16.20 -21.65 -3.59
CA GLN A 27 15.68 -21.28 -4.90
C GLN A 27 14.16 -21.12 -4.85
N ALA A 28 13.64 -20.04 -5.40
CA ALA A 28 12.22 -19.81 -5.59
C ALA A 28 11.88 -19.86 -7.07
N GLN A 29 10.85 -20.60 -7.44
CA GLN A 29 10.28 -20.50 -8.78
C GLN A 29 9.27 -19.36 -8.81
N CYS A 30 9.51 -18.37 -9.66
CA CYS A 30 8.68 -17.18 -9.78
C CYS A 30 8.02 -17.11 -11.15
N ILE A 31 6.85 -16.46 -11.21
CA ILE A 31 6.11 -16.16 -12.44
C ILE A 31 5.73 -14.70 -12.49
N TRP A 32 5.85 -14.09 -13.67
CA TRP A 32 5.43 -12.71 -13.89
C TRP A 32 5.04 -12.49 -15.35
N THR A 33 4.36 -11.38 -15.61
CA THR A 33 4.01 -10.94 -16.95
C THR A 33 4.97 -9.83 -17.36
N GLY A 34 5.63 -9.96 -18.51
CA GLY A 34 6.49 -8.92 -19.08
C GLY A 34 5.68 -7.77 -19.68
N GLU A 35 6.38 -6.73 -20.13
CA GLU A 35 5.74 -5.51 -20.67
C GLU A 35 4.86 -5.78 -21.91
N ASP A 36 5.22 -6.76 -22.74
CA ASP A 36 4.46 -7.16 -23.91
C ASP A 36 3.28 -8.11 -23.60
N GLY A 37 3.06 -8.46 -22.32
CA GLY A 37 2.02 -9.40 -21.90
C GLY A 37 2.45 -10.87 -21.89
N ASP A 38 3.72 -11.16 -22.22
CA ASP A 38 4.27 -12.50 -22.19
C ASP A 38 4.45 -13.01 -20.75
N LEU A 39 4.15 -14.29 -20.53
CA LEU A 39 4.25 -14.93 -19.22
C LEU A 39 5.63 -15.59 -19.05
N PHE A 40 6.43 -15.10 -18.11
CA PHE A 40 7.77 -15.60 -17.80
C PHE A 40 7.78 -16.43 -16.53
N ARG A 41 8.63 -17.45 -16.50
CA ARG A 41 8.85 -18.32 -15.34
C ARG A 41 10.33 -18.56 -15.17
N GLU A 42 10.85 -18.27 -13.98
CA GLU A 42 12.27 -18.44 -13.71
C GLU A 42 12.52 -18.92 -12.28
N THR A 43 13.59 -19.68 -12.10
CA THR A 43 14.09 -20.07 -10.78
C THR A 43 15.12 -19.04 -10.34
N ILE A 44 14.82 -18.33 -9.26
CA ILE A 44 15.60 -17.21 -8.76
C ILE A 44 16.10 -17.54 -7.35
N PRO A 45 17.37 -17.24 -7.02
CA PRO A 45 17.88 -17.42 -5.67
C PRO A 45 17.11 -16.56 -4.66
N THR A 46 16.69 -17.14 -3.54
CA THR A 46 15.94 -16.42 -2.49
C THR A 46 16.73 -15.24 -1.92
N VAL A 47 18.06 -15.32 -1.92
CA VAL A 47 18.93 -14.21 -1.49
C VAL A 47 18.79 -12.95 -2.36
N ALA A 48 18.36 -13.10 -3.62
CA ALA A 48 18.16 -12.01 -4.57
C ALA A 48 16.74 -11.43 -4.55
N LEU A 49 15.84 -12.00 -3.75
CA LEU A 49 14.44 -11.59 -3.65
C LEU A 49 14.19 -10.78 -2.37
N GLU A 50 13.21 -9.89 -2.43
CA GLU A 50 12.63 -9.16 -1.30
C GLU A 50 11.10 -9.14 -1.42
N SER A 51 10.39 -9.03 -0.28
CA SER A 51 8.93 -9.02 -0.26
C SER A 51 8.41 -7.69 -0.79
N ALA A 52 7.52 -7.72 -1.78
CA ALA A 52 7.00 -6.49 -2.37
C ALA A 52 6.13 -5.68 -1.39
N GLN A 53 5.58 -6.33 -0.36
CA GLN A 53 4.73 -5.68 0.64
C GLN A 53 5.52 -4.80 1.61
N GLU A 54 6.81 -5.08 1.84
CA GLU A 54 7.65 -4.24 2.71
C GLU A 54 8.06 -2.93 2.03
N ILE A 55 8.06 -2.88 0.70
CA ILE A 55 8.51 -1.71 -0.08
C ILE A 55 7.47 -0.58 -0.03
N ASP A 56 6.17 -0.92 0.00
CA ASP A 56 5.08 0.06 -0.02
C ASP A 56 4.89 0.77 1.35
N ALA A 57 5.40 0.18 2.44
CA ALA A 57 5.21 0.71 3.79
C ALA A 57 6.13 1.89 4.17
N GLU A 58 7.14 2.20 3.35
CA GLU A 58 8.09 3.29 3.63
C GLU A 58 7.68 4.64 3.00
N ASP A 59 6.65 4.70 2.14
CA ASP A 59 6.23 5.93 1.44
C ASP A 59 4.91 6.56 1.97
N GLU A 60 4.23 5.96 2.95
CA GLU A 60 2.97 6.49 3.54
C GLU A 60 3.11 6.97 4.99
N ALA A 61 4.06 7.86 5.26
CA ALA A 61 4.00 8.70 6.46
C ALA A 61 3.03 9.88 6.23
N GLU A 62 1.72 9.61 6.25
CA GLU A 62 0.70 10.66 6.42
C GLU A 62 0.71 11.09 7.90
N ASP A 63 1.30 12.26 8.15
CA ASP A 63 1.32 12.94 9.45
C ASP A 63 -0.07 13.56 9.74
N ASP A 64 -0.58 13.20 10.91
CA ASP A 64 -1.88 13.50 11.51
C ASP A 64 -1.88 14.93 12.11
N GLU A 65 -2.71 15.85 11.61
CA GLU A 65 -2.96 17.14 12.29
C GLU A 65 -4.44 17.57 12.22
N ASP A 66 -5.11 17.45 13.37
CA ASP A 66 -6.18 18.33 13.88
C ASP A 66 -7.60 18.26 13.30
N ALA A 67 -8.36 17.24 13.73
CA ALA A 67 -9.81 17.33 13.86
C ALA A 67 -10.21 17.87 15.25
N ALA A 68 -9.98 19.16 15.50
CA ALA A 68 -10.60 19.88 16.61
C ALA A 68 -12.01 20.33 16.20
N LEU A 69 -13.02 19.54 16.55
CA LEU A 69 -14.42 19.98 16.55
C LEU A 69 -14.61 20.96 17.71
N ASP A 70 -14.57 22.27 17.40
CA ASP A 70 -15.02 23.31 18.32
C ASP A 70 -16.53 23.51 18.14
N ASP A 71 -17.26 23.03 19.13
CA ASP A 71 -18.70 23.12 19.33
C ASP A 71 -19.04 24.56 19.80
N GLU A 72 -19.26 25.48 18.86
CA GLU A 72 -19.80 26.81 19.19
C GLU A 72 -21.35 26.79 19.14
N ASP A 73 -21.93 26.40 20.26
CA ASP A 73 -23.32 26.69 20.64
C ASP A 73 -23.38 28.12 21.22
N GLU A 74 -23.86 29.11 20.45
CA GLU A 74 -24.32 30.40 21.00
C GLU A 74 -25.56 30.95 20.27
N GLU A 75 -26.70 30.61 20.84
CA GLU A 75 -27.75 31.52 21.32
C GLU A 75 -28.50 32.45 20.32
N GLY A 76 -29.83 32.24 20.31
CA GLY A 76 -30.78 32.88 19.41
C GLY A 76 -30.88 34.40 19.49
N HIS A 77 -30.89 35.03 18.31
CA HIS A 77 -31.16 36.46 18.17
C HIS A 77 -32.67 36.70 17.93
N ALA A 78 -33.29 37.38 18.89
CA ALA A 78 -34.71 37.71 18.93
C ALA A 78 -35.13 38.67 17.80
N GLU A 79 -36.09 38.25 16.99
CA GLU A 79 -36.80 39.11 16.02
C GLU A 79 -37.88 39.90 16.76
N LYS A 80 -37.52 41.08 17.27
CA LYS A 80 -38.50 42.04 17.79
C LYS A 80 -39.05 42.87 16.64
N GLU A 81 -40.05 42.33 15.96
CA GLU A 81 -40.92 43.10 15.08
C GLU A 81 -41.75 44.10 15.92
N LEU A 82 -41.27 45.34 16.02
CA LEU A 82 -42.13 46.49 16.36
C LEU A 82 -42.26 47.40 15.15
N SER A 83 -43.40 47.32 14.49
CA SER A 83 -44.08 48.47 13.89
C SER A 83 -45.46 48.52 14.55
N PRO A 84 -45.94 49.68 15.06
CA PRO A 84 -46.53 50.65 14.13
C PRO A 84 -46.48 52.13 14.59
N ALA A 85 -46.65 53.04 13.62
CA ALA A 85 -47.39 54.30 13.77
C ALA A 85 -48.03 54.65 12.43
#